data_AF-A0A945CTR9-F1
#
_entry.id   AF-A0A945CTR9-F1
#
_cell.length_a   1.000
_cell.length_b   1.000
_cell.length_c   1.000
_cell.angle_alpha   90.00
_cell.angle_beta   90.00
_cell.angle_gamma   90.00
#
_symmetry.space_group_name_H-M   'P 1'
#
loop_
_entity.id
_entity.type
_entity.pdbx_description
1 polymer ?
#
loop_
_entity_poly.entity_id
_entity_poly.type
_entity_poly.pdbx_seq_one_letter_code
_entity_poly.pdbx_strand_id
1 'polypeptide(L)'
;MEKYQPVQYELLRPSEVKSLREICPVVYIPVGSLEWHGVQNPLGTDGLKAHAICCEAALRHGGVVLPTLFLGILGDGRGWGPEGWGGYT
;
A
#
# COMPACT_ATOMS: atom_id res chain seq x y z
N MET A 1 -8.23 20.85 -16.52
CA MET A 1 -8.08 19.62 -15.72
C MET A 1 -6.63 19.53 -15.31
N GLU A 2 -6.35 19.46 -14.01
CA GLU A 2 -5.01 19.09 -13.54
C GLU A 2 -4.65 17.71 -14.07
N LYS A 3 -3.42 17.57 -14.56
CA LYS A 3 -2.92 16.31 -15.10
C LYS A 3 -2.58 15.42 -13.91
N TYR A 4 -3.20 14.25 -13.80
CA TYR A 4 -2.82 13.27 -12.79
C TYR A 4 -1.33 12.92 -12.96
N GLN A 5 -0.52 13.14 -11.93
CA GLN A 5 0.87 12.68 -11.88
C GLN A 5 0.93 11.42 -11.01
N PRO A 6 1.21 10.24 -11.59
CA PRO A 6 1.40 9.04 -10.80
C PRO A 6 2.66 9.17 -9.93
N VAL A 7 2.56 8.74 -8.68
CA VAL A 7 3.71 8.56 -7.76
C VAL A 7 4.00 7.09 -7.50
N GLN A 8 3.09 6.20 -7.91
CA GLN A 8 3.25 4.75 -7.81
C GLN A 8 4.29 4.26 -8.82
N TYR A 9 5.33 3.60 -8.31
CA TYR A 9 6.49 3.18 -9.09
C TYR A 9 6.11 2.23 -10.24
N GLU A 10 5.15 1.34 -10.03
CA GLU A 10 4.65 0.38 -11.02
C GLU A 10 3.88 1.02 -12.18
N LEU A 11 3.49 2.29 -12.05
CA LEU A 11 2.82 3.06 -13.11
C LEU A 11 3.77 4.01 -13.85
N LEU A 12 5.01 4.15 -13.38
CA LEU A 12 6.00 5.07 -13.93
C LEU A 12 6.87 4.40 -15.01
N ARG A 13 7.18 5.18 -16.05
CA ARG A 13 8.18 4.82 -17.06
C ARG A 13 9.58 5.12 -16.52
N PRO A 14 10.64 4.45 -17.02
CA PRO A 14 12.01 4.69 -16.56
C PRO A 14 12.47 6.15 -16.62
N SER A 15 12.05 6.91 -17.64
CA SER A 15 12.37 8.34 -17.74
C SER A 15 11.70 9.17 -16.64
N GLU A 16 10.47 8.83 -16.28
CA GLU A 16 9.72 9.52 -15.21
C GLU A 16 10.33 9.21 -13.84
N VAL A 17 10.72 7.95 -13.60
CA VAL A 17 11.46 7.55 -12.39
C VAL A 17 12.77 8.33 -12.27
N LYS A 18 13.54 8.43 -13.37
CA LYS A 18 14.79 9.19 -13.39
C LYS A 18 14.55 10.65 -12.99
N SER A 19 13.58 11.31 -13.62
CA SER A 19 13.25 12.71 -13.34
C SER A 19 12.77 12.93 -11.91
N LEU A 20 11.88 12.07 -11.39
CA LEU A 20 11.39 12.19 -10.01
C LEU A 20 12.51 11.96 -8.99
N ARG A 21 13.42 11.01 -9.24
CA ARG A 21 14.58 10.77 -8.37
C ARG A 21 15.57 11.94 -8.35
N GLU A 22 15.76 12.61 -9.48
CA GLU A 22 16.61 13.82 -9.56
C GLU A 22 16.01 15.00 -8.76
N ILE A 23 14.67 15.08 -8.68
CA ILE A 23 13.97 16.11 -7.89
C ILE A 23 13.96 15.75 -6.39
N CYS A 24 13.58 14.51 -6.05
CA CYS A 24 13.47 14.03 -4.68
C CYS A 24 13.83 12.54 -4.62
N PRO A 25 15.05 12.17 -4.18
CA PRO A 25 15.53 10.79 -4.14
C PRO A 25 14.99 10.00 -2.93
N VAL A 26 13.69 10.11 -2.67
CA VAL A 26 12.99 9.42 -1.57
C VAL A 26 12.10 8.32 -2.14
N VAL A 27 12.12 7.16 -1.47
CA VAL A 27 11.22 6.04 -1.71
C VAL A 27 10.37 5.80 -0.47
N TYR A 28 9.07 5.67 -0.66
CA TYR A 28 8.14 5.19 0.36
C TYR A 28 7.87 3.70 0.11
N ILE A 29 8.01 2.88 1.15
CA ILE A 29 7.75 1.44 1.10
C ILE A 29 6.55 1.16 1.99
N PRO A 30 5.33 1.06 1.43
CA PRO A 30 4.16 0.69 2.22
C PRO A 30 4.26 -0.78 2.63
N VAL A 31 4.07 -1.04 3.92
CA VAL A 31 4.06 -2.37 4.52
C VAL A 31 2.77 -2.54 5.32
N GLY A 32 2.08 -3.65 5.15
CA GLY A 32 0.87 -3.98 5.91
C GLY A 32 0.65 -5.49 6.02
N SER A 33 -0.44 -5.89 6.68
CA SER A 33 -0.85 -7.29 6.86
C SER A 33 -2.00 -7.65 5.92
N LEU A 34 -2.15 -8.93 5.62
CA LEU A 34 -3.41 -9.51 5.17
C LEU A 34 -4.02 -10.22 6.38
N GLU A 35 -5.06 -9.64 6.97
CA GLU A 35 -5.66 -10.14 8.22
C GLU A 35 -7.14 -9.73 8.38
N TRP A 36 -7.80 -10.32 9.38
CA TRP A 36 -9.20 -10.01 9.66
C TRP A 36 -9.39 -8.62 10.25
N HIS A 37 -10.30 -7.85 9.63
CA HIS A 37 -10.71 -6.53 10.09
C HIS A 37 -12.24 -6.40 10.25
N GLY A 38 -12.94 -7.52 10.44
CA GLY A 38 -14.41 -7.58 10.47
C GLY A 38 -15.04 -7.66 9.07
N VAL A 39 -16.31 -8.05 9.01
CA VAL A 39 -17.06 -8.27 7.74
C VAL A 39 -17.18 -7.02 6.86
N GLN A 40 -17.06 -5.85 7.46
CA GLN A 40 -17.19 -4.56 6.77
C GLN A 40 -15.92 -4.11 6.06
N ASN A 41 -14.77 -4.74 6.35
CA ASN A 41 -13.46 -4.28 5.87
C ASN A 41 -12.76 -5.35 5.03
N PRO A 42 -11.92 -4.95 4.05
CA PRO A 42 -11.09 -5.87 3.30
C PRO A 42 -9.95 -6.44 4.14
N LEU A 43 -9.45 -7.63 3.77
CA LEU A 43 -8.34 -8.28 4.47
C LEU A 43 -7.02 -7.48 4.37
N GLY A 44 -6.84 -6.68 3.32
CA GLY A 44 -5.65 -5.85 3.13
C GLY A 44 -5.77 -4.44 3.71
N THR A 45 -6.66 -4.21 4.69
CA THR A 45 -6.95 -2.86 5.21
C THR A 45 -5.67 -2.11 5.60
N ASP A 46 -4.74 -2.77 6.28
CA ASP A 46 -3.46 -2.19 6.67
C ASP A 46 -2.65 -1.71 5.46
N GLY A 47 -2.42 -2.60 4.49
CA GLY A 47 -1.62 -2.29 3.31
C GLY A 47 -2.29 -1.24 2.40
N LEU A 48 -3.61 -1.32 2.22
CA LEU A 48 -4.37 -0.34 1.44
C LEU A 48 -4.28 1.07 2.04
N LYS A 49 -4.42 1.19 3.36
CA LYS A 49 -4.27 2.46 4.07
C LYS A 49 -2.83 2.97 3.99
N ALA A 50 -1.85 2.11 4.27
CA ALA A 50 -0.44 2.48 4.20
C ALA A 50 -0.07 3.00 2.81
N HIS A 51 -0.49 2.32 1.75
CA HIS A 51 -0.26 2.73 0.37
C HIS A 51 -0.86 4.09 0.04
N ALA A 52 -2.13 4.31 0.42
CA ALA A 52 -2.81 5.59 0.19
C ALA A 52 -2.10 6.75 0.93
N ILE A 53 -1.69 6.52 2.18
CA ILE A 53 -0.93 7.51 2.97
C ILE A 53 0.43 7.80 2.32
N CYS A 54 1.16 6.78 1.86
CA CYS A 54 2.42 6.96 1.15
C CYS A 54 2.24 7.75 -0.16
N CYS A 55 1.16 7.48 -0.92
CA CYS A 55 0.84 8.22 -2.13
C CYS A 55 0.58 9.70 -1.82
N GLU A 56 -0.24 10.00 -0.80
CA GLU A 56 -0.50 11.37 -0.35
C GLU A 56 0.78 12.08 0.10
N ALA A 57 1.67 11.39 0.83
CA ALA A 57 2.96 11.94 1.24
C ALA A 57 3.85 12.25 0.03
N ALA A 58 3.96 11.34 -0.94
CA ALA A 58 4.75 11.53 -2.15
C ALA A 58 4.19 12.66 -3.03
N LEU A 59 2.87 12.79 -3.14
CA LEU A 59 2.23 13.89 -3.87
C LEU A 59 2.53 15.27 -3.24
N ARG A 60 2.62 15.35 -1.91
CA ARG A 60 2.84 16.61 -1.18
C ARG A 60 4.31 16.98 -1.03
N HIS A 61 5.19 15.99 -0.94
CA HIS A 61 6.60 16.17 -0.54
C HIS A 61 7.60 15.62 -1.55
N GLY A 62 7.13 15.02 -2.64
CA GLY A 62 7.96 14.36 -3.64
C GLY A 62 8.41 12.96 -3.21
N GLY A 63 9.06 12.28 -4.14
CA GLY A 63 9.47 10.88 -4.04
C GLY A 63 8.54 9.95 -4.81
N VAL A 64 8.78 8.65 -4.68
CA VAL A 64 8.00 7.59 -5.34
C VAL A 64 7.56 6.53 -4.34
N VAL A 65 6.44 5.89 -4.60
CA VAL A 65 5.85 4.85 -3.74
C VAL A 65 6.02 3.50 -4.41
N LEU A 66 6.65 2.55 -3.73
CA LEU A 66 6.72 1.18 -4.23
C LEU A 66 5.39 0.44 -4.00
N PRO A 67 5.14 -0.65 -4.75
CA PRO A 67 4.02 -1.55 -4.45
C PRO A 67 4.02 -2.00 -3.00
N THR A 68 2.82 -2.14 -2.44
CA THR A 68 2.63 -2.57 -1.04
C THR A 68 3.21 -3.95 -0.79
N LEU A 69 4.03 -4.06 0.26
CA LEU A 69 4.50 -5.34 0.78
C LEU A 69 3.53 -5.83 1.85
N PHE A 70 2.79 -6.88 1.55
CA PHE A 70 1.96 -7.56 2.54
C PHE A 70 2.82 -8.57 3.31
N LEU A 71 3.19 -8.20 4.54
CA LEU A 71 4.07 -8.95 5.44
C LEU A 71 3.34 -9.18 6.76
N GLY A 72 2.57 -10.26 6.78
CA GLY A 72 1.72 -10.63 7.91
C GLY A 72 0.52 -11.39 7.38
N ILE A 73 0.35 -12.62 7.86
CA ILE A 73 -0.90 -13.39 7.72
C ILE A 73 -1.20 -13.86 9.14
N LEU A 74 -1.98 -13.07 9.86
CA LEU A 74 -2.24 -13.29 11.27
C LEU A 74 -3.75 -13.49 11.47
N GLY A 75 -4.10 -14.69 11.91
CA GLY A 75 -5.40 -14.99 12.51
C GLY A 75 -5.13 -15.90 13.70
N ASP A 76 -5.79 -15.63 14.82
CA ASP A 76 -5.75 -16.57 15.94
C ASP A 76 -6.35 -17.93 15.50
N GLY A 77 -5.86 -19.01 16.07
CA GLY A 77 -6.40 -20.36 15.82
C GLY A 77 -6.11 -21.00 14.44
N ARG A 78 -5.36 -20.33 13.54
CA ARG A 78 -5.00 -20.77 12.16
C ARG A 78 -6.10 -20.64 11.10
N GLY A 79 -6.95 -19.63 11.21
CA GLY A 79 -7.97 -19.35 10.19
C GLY A 79 -8.37 -17.89 10.15
N TRP A 80 -7.40 -17.01 9.91
CA TRP A 80 -7.51 -15.59 9.53
C TRP A 80 -8.41 -14.64 10.35
N GLY A 81 -9.39 -15.09 11.12
CA GLY A 81 -10.30 -14.34 11.97
C GLY A 81 -10.77 -15.16 13.18
N PRO A 82 -11.61 -14.58 14.05
CA PRO A 82 -11.95 -15.13 15.36
C PRO A 82 -12.64 -16.51 15.28
N GLU A 83 -12.67 -17.23 16.41
CA GLU A 83 -13.41 -18.48 16.52
C GLU A 83 -14.86 -18.34 16.02
N GLY A 84 -15.31 -19.31 15.20
CA GLY A 84 -16.64 -19.30 14.59
C GLY A 84 -16.73 -18.64 13.20
N TRP A 85 -15.64 -18.07 12.69
CA TRP A 85 -15.60 -17.36 11.39
C TRP A 85 -14.90 -18.13 10.25
N GLY A 86 -14.86 -19.46 10.33
CA GLY A 86 -14.31 -20.29 9.26
C GLY A 86 -15.00 -20.03 7.91
N GLY A 87 -14.23 -19.71 6.88
CA GLY A 87 -14.71 -19.54 5.49
C GLY A 87 -14.90 -18.10 5.02
N TYR A 88 -14.58 -17.08 5.83
CA TYR A 88 -14.70 -15.66 5.47
C TYR A 88 -13.39 -15.03 4.95
N THR A 89 -12.37 -15.85 4.70
CA THR A 89 -11.00 -15.42 4.40
C THR A 89 -10.38 -16.27 3.30
#